data_AF-A0A4Y9YJK1-F1
#
_entry.id   AF-A0A4Y9YJK1-F1
#
_cell.length_a   1.000
_cell.length_b   1.000
_cell.length_c   1.000
_cell.angle_alpha   90.00
_cell.angle_beta   90.00
_cell.angle_gamma   90.00
#
_symmetry.space_group_name_H-M   'P 1'
#
loop_
_entity.id
_entity.type
_entity.pdbx_description
1 polymer ?
#
loop_
_entity_poly.entity_id
_entity_poly.type
_entity_poly.pdbx_seq_one_letter_code
_entity_poly.pdbx_strand_id
1 'polypeptide(L)'
;MISTAYFCWYTPFKFHLSLKLPSSRNLRRHVAGTEAISYKVAMANIPYFTFNNGQKVPPIGMGCWMGEVGGGELVKDMCTKALAAGYRHFDTAAGYANEEQVGKAIRESGIPREELFVTTKLGFDHTRVREAFEESLQQLGLDYIDLYLVHWPHTIVDGMSTSV
;
A
#
# COMPACT_ATOMS: atom_id res chain seq x y z
N MET A 1 13.06 8.94 22.96
CA MET A 1 12.81 10.13 22.13
C MET A 1 13.35 9.85 20.73
N ILE A 2 12.57 9.19 19.88
CA ILE A 2 12.87 9.03 18.44
C ILE A 2 11.54 9.24 17.73
N SER A 3 11.37 10.47 17.22
CA SER A 3 10.35 10.82 16.24
C SER A 3 10.90 10.45 14.88
N THR A 4 10.16 9.65 14.11
CA THR A 4 10.41 9.53 12.66
C THR A 4 9.07 9.32 11.98
N ALA A 5 8.28 10.39 11.93
CA ALA A 5 7.21 10.53 10.96
C ALA A 5 7.86 10.87 9.61
N TYR A 6 7.82 9.96 8.65
CA TYR A 6 8.16 10.28 7.27
C TYR A 6 7.02 11.13 6.68
N PHE A 7 7.21 12.44 6.73
CA PHE A 7 6.49 13.41 5.91
C PHE A 7 6.83 13.15 4.44
N CYS A 8 5.83 12.80 3.62
CA CYS A 8 5.92 12.90 2.17
C CYS A 8 4.72 13.69 1.65
N TRP A 9 4.90 15.00 1.56
CA TRP A 9 3.97 15.91 0.88
C TRP A 9 4.76 16.82 -0.06
N TYR A 10 4.23 16.95 -1.27
CA TYR A 10 4.53 17.95 -2.31
C TYR A 10 5.96 18.05 -2.86
N THR A 11 6.20 17.41 -4.02
CA THR A 11 6.87 18.05 -5.16
C THR A 11 6.34 17.47 -6.49
N PRO A 12 5.88 18.29 -7.46
CA PRO A 12 5.61 17.81 -8.81
C PRO A 12 6.93 17.81 -9.62
N PHE A 13 7.77 16.79 -9.44
CA PHE A 13 8.90 16.58 -10.36
C PHE A 13 8.44 15.70 -11.52
N LYS A 14 8.11 16.33 -12.66
CA LYS A 14 8.00 15.65 -13.95
C LYS A 14 9.39 15.22 -14.41
N PHE A 15 9.74 13.94 -14.24
CA PHE A 15 10.85 13.35 -14.97
C PHE A 15 10.38 12.93 -16.37
N HIS A 16 10.94 13.54 -17.40
CA HIS A 16 10.77 13.10 -18.78
C HIS A 16 11.96 12.20 -19.14
N LEU A 17 11.79 10.88 -19.01
CA LEU A 17 12.81 9.91 -19.39
C LEU A 17 12.64 9.57 -20.89
N SER A 18 13.46 10.19 -21.74
CA SER A 18 13.56 9.82 -23.16
C SER A 18 14.50 8.63 -23.31
N LEU A 19 13.94 7.42 -23.36
CA LEU A 19 14.69 6.22 -23.72
C LEU A 19 14.93 6.19 -25.23
N LYS A 20 16.16 6.47 -25.66
CA LYS A 20 16.62 6.16 -27.02
C LYS A 20 16.73 4.65 -27.17
N LEU A 21 15.76 4.03 -27.84
CA LEU A 21 15.86 2.64 -28.28
C LEU A 21 16.93 2.52 -29.38
N PRO A 22 17.81 1.52 -29.34
CA PRO A 22 18.80 1.30 -30.39
C PRO A 22 18.14 0.93 -31.72
N SER A 23 18.70 1.50 -32.80
CA SER A 23 18.30 1.35 -34.20
C SER A 23 18.22 -0.12 -34.63
N SER A 24 17.07 -0.49 -35.23
CA SER A 24 16.81 -1.81 -35.82
C SER A 24 17.64 -2.01 -37.09
N ARG A 25 18.91 -2.36 -36.94
CA ARG A 25 19.73 -2.91 -38.03
C ARG A 25 20.38 -4.19 -37.55
N ASN A 26 19.64 -5.29 -37.71
CA ASN A 26 20.11 -6.61 -38.13
C ASN A 26 19.03 -7.65 -37.80
N LEU A 27 17.88 -7.57 -38.47
CA LEU A 27 16.95 -8.69 -38.56
C LEU A 27 17.19 -9.42 -39.88
N ARG A 28 18.11 -10.40 -39.88
CA ARG A 28 18.15 -11.45 -40.89
C ARG A 28 18.19 -12.81 -40.21
N ARG A 29 17.02 -13.46 -40.25
CA ARG A 29 16.73 -14.90 -40.33
C ARG A 29 17.73 -15.83 -39.63
N HIS A 30 17.24 -16.55 -38.61
CA HIS A 30 17.17 -18.02 -38.64
C HIS A 30 15.94 -18.44 -37.83
N VAL A 31 14.98 -19.09 -38.50
CA VAL A 31 13.82 -19.74 -37.89
C VAL A 31 14.28 -21.14 -37.51
N ALA A 32 14.49 -21.38 -36.21
CA ALA A 32 14.57 -22.73 -35.65
C ALA A 32 14.25 -22.65 -34.15
N GLY A 33 13.16 -23.30 -33.74
CA GLY A 33 12.85 -23.61 -32.33
C GLY A 33 12.32 -22.44 -31.50
N THR A 34 10.99 -22.30 -31.41
CA THR A 34 10.36 -21.55 -30.32
C THR A 34 10.36 -22.41 -29.06
N GLU A 35 11.52 -22.57 -28.42
CA GLU A 35 11.52 -22.84 -26.99
C GLU A 35 11.13 -21.54 -26.31
N ALA A 36 9.96 -21.55 -25.68
CA ALA A 36 9.54 -20.47 -24.80
C ALA A 36 10.60 -20.37 -23.69
N ILE A 37 11.44 -19.34 -23.74
CA ILE A 37 12.29 -18.97 -22.62
C ILE A 37 11.32 -18.54 -21.51
N SER A 38 10.99 -19.51 -20.66
CA SER A 38 10.34 -19.28 -19.38
C SER A 38 11.33 -18.44 -18.57
N TYR A 39 11.18 -17.11 -18.64
CA TYR A 39 11.77 -16.22 -17.65
C TYR A 39 11.12 -16.59 -16.31
N LYS A 40 11.72 -17.55 -15.59
CA LYS A 40 11.51 -17.71 -14.16
C LYS A 40 11.92 -16.37 -13.57
N VAL A 41 10.95 -15.50 -13.31
CA VAL A 41 11.17 -14.37 -12.41
C VAL A 41 11.58 -15.02 -11.10
N ALA A 42 12.88 -15.02 -10.82
CA ALA A 42 13.37 -15.39 -9.51
C ALA A 42 12.66 -14.45 -8.53
N MET A 43 11.74 -15.00 -7.74
CA MET A 43 11.13 -14.24 -6.67
C MET A 43 12.26 -13.74 -5.79
N ALA A 44 12.45 -12.42 -5.79
CA ALA A 44 13.44 -11.80 -4.95
C ALA A 44 13.12 -12.19 -3.51
N ASN A 45 14.11 -12.75 -2.79
CA ASN A 45 13.94 -13.04 -1.38
C ASN A 45 13.97 -11.71 -0.61
N ILE A 46 12.80 -11.11 -0.42
CA ILE A 46 12.66 -9.84 0.29
C ILE A 46 12.74 -10.13 1.81
N PRO A 47 13.75 -9.60 2.52
CA PRO A 47 13.87 -9.82 3.96
C PRO A 47 12.71 -9.15 4.70
N TYR A 48 12.33 -9.69 5.85
CA TYR A 48 11.33 -9.07 6.73
C TYR A 48 12.01 -8.35 7.89
N PHE A 49 11.40 -7.26 8.36
CA PHE A 49 11.72 -6.73 9.69
C PHE A 49 10.89 -7.45 10.74
N THR A 50 11.38 -7.46 11.97
CA THR A 50 10.68 -8.04 13.12
C THR A 50 10.39 -6.92 14.12
N PHE A 51 9.13 -6.77 14.48
CA PHE A 51 8.70 -5.84 15.52
C PHE A 51 9.10 -6.33 16.92
N ASN A 52 8.98 -5.45 17.91
CA ASN A 52 9.28 -5.77 19.30
C ASN A 52 8.38 -6.87 19.91
N ASN A 53 7.23 -7.15 19.28
CA ASN A 53 6.29 -8.21 19.63
C ASN A 53 6.53 -9.51 18.84
N GLY A 54 7.59 -9.58 18.03
CA GLY A 54 7.93 -10.75 17.21
C GLY A 54 7.19 -10.86 15.88
N GLN A 55 6.21 -10.00 15.60
CA GLN A 55 5.50 -9.97 14.32
C GLN A 55 6.45 -9.54 13.19
N LYS A 56 6.32 -10.18 12.03
CA LYS A 56 7.10 -9.86 10.83
C LYS A 56 6.37 -8.84 9.97
N VAL A 57 7.10 -7.88 9.43
CA VAL A 57 6.58 -6.86 8.51
C VAL A 57 7.39 -6.79 7.23
N PRO A 58 6.75 -6.70 6.04
CA PRO A 58 7.46 -6.44 4.80
C PRO A 58 8.11 -5.05 4.83
N PRO A 59 9.39 -4.92 4.44
CA PRO A 59 10.16 -3.68 4.53
C PRO A 59 9.70 -2.62 3.53
N ILE A 60 8.99 -3.04 2.47
CA ILE A 60 8.51 -2.18 1.40
C ILE A 60 6.99 -2.34 1.35
N GLY A 61 6.27 -1.22 1.47
CA GLY A 61 4.82 -1.16 1.39
C GLY A 61 4.35 -0.11 0.38
N MET A 62 3.11 -0.27 -0.07
CA MET A 62 2.41 0.67 -0.91
C MET A 62 1.58 1.63 -0.04
N GLY A 63 1.96 2.90 -0.01
CA GLY A 63 1.12 3.95 0.58
C GLY A 63 -0.09 4.25 -0.30
N CYS A 64 -1.30 4.20 0.27
CA CYS A 64 -2.56 4.28 -0.46
C CYS A 64 -3.16 5.69 -0.56
N TRP A 65 -2.37 6.73 -0.29
CA TRP A 65 -2.80 8.12 -0.40
C TRP A 65 -2.67 8.63 -1.85
N MET A 66 -3.70 9.31 -2.36
CA MET A 66 -3.75 9.80 -3.74
C MET A 66 -3.42 11.30 -3.90
N GLY A 67 -3.09 11.99 -2.81
CA GLY A 67 -2.97 13.46 -2.82
C GLY A 67 -4.27 14.19 -2.49
N GLU A 68 -5.42 13.49 -2.52
CA GLU A 68 -6.75 14.02 -2.20
C GLU A 68 -7.60 12.98 -1.46
N VAL A 69 -8.59 13.45 -0.70
CA VAL A 69 -9.50 12.58 0.07
C VAL A 69 -10.34 11.74 -0.89
N GLY A 70 -10.37 10.44 -0.63
CA GLY A 70 -10.94 9.45 -1.52
C GLY A 70 -9.94 9.00 -2.59
N GLY A 71 -10.31 9.21 -3.85
CA GLY A 71 -9.55 8.76 -5.03
C GLY A 71 -10.22 7.63 -5.81
N GLY A 72 -11.34 7.10 -5.32
CA GLY A 72 -12.21 6.16 -6.06
C GLY A 72 -11.45 5.01 -6.71
N GLU A 73 -11.81 4.69 -7.95
CA GLU A 73 -11.24 3.53 -8.67
C GLU A 73 -9.73 3.65 -8.95
N LEU A 74 -9.13 4.85 -8.89
CA LEU A 74 -7.67 5.00 -9.03
C LEU A 74 -6.91 4.33 -7.88
N VAL A 75 -7.46 4.36 -6.66
CA VAL A 75 -6.87 3.69 -5.49
C VAL A 75 -6.87 2.18 -5.70
N LYS A 76 -8.00 1.63 -6.17
CA LYS A 76 -8.12 0.19 -6.48
C LYS A 76 -7.13 -0.22 -7.57
N ASP A 77 -7.03 0.54 -8.67
CA ASP A 77 -6.14 0.26 -9.79
C ASP A 77 -4.66 0.29 -9.35
N MET A 78 -4.26 1.31 -8.57
CA MET A 78 -2.94 1.38 -7.97
C MET A 78 -2.63 0.16 -7.09
N CYS A 79 -3.56 -0.21 -6.19
CA CYS A 79 -3.36 -1.36 -5.31
C CYS A 79 -3.27 -2.67 -6.10
N THR A 80 -4.12 -2.86 -7.11
CA THR A 80 -4.08 -4.02 -8.01
C THR A 80 -2.73 -4.14 -8.72
N LYS A 81 -2.22 -3.02 -9.24
CA LYS A 81 -0.89 -2.97 -9.88
C LYS A 81 0.23 -3.27 -8.89
N ALA A 82 0.15 -2.77 -7.67
CA ALA A 82 1.12 -3.07 -6.62
C ALA A 82 1.12 -4.56 -6.25
N LEU A 83 -0.06 -5.18 -6.09
CA LEU A 83 -0.20 -6.63 -5.86
C LEU A 83 0.45 -7.44 -6.98
N ALA A 84 0.18 -7.08 -8.24
CA ALA A 84 0.77 -7.71 -9.42
C ALA A 84 2.29 -7.51 -9.51
N ALA A 85 2.81 -6.38 -9.03
CA ALA A 85 4.24 -6.10 -8.93
C ALA A 85 4.93 -6.84 -7.77
N GLY A 86 4.19 -7.55 -6.92
CA GLY A 86 4.73 -8.34 -5.81
C GLY A 86 4.69 -7.65 -4.45
N TYR A 87 4.02 -6.51 -4.31
CA TYR A 87 3.83 -5.89 -2.99
C TYR A 87 2.99 -6.79 -2.08
N ARG A 88 3.37 -6.83 -0.81
CA ARG A 88 2.67 -7.58 0.25
C ARG A 88 2.35 -6.72 1.47
N HIS A 89 2.63 -5.42 1.43
CA HIS A 89 2.29 -4.47 2.49
C HIS A 89 1.54 -3.28 1.90
N PHE A 90 0.36 -2.97 2.44
CA PHE A 90 -0.49 -1.85 2.06
C PHE A 90 -0.73 -0.95 3.28
N ASP A 91 -0.48 0.34 3.12
CA ASP A 91 -0.62 1.34 4.18
C ASP A 91 -1.68 2.38 3.76
N THR A 92 -2.81 2.39 4.46
CA THR A 92 -3.89 3.38 4.27
C THR A 92 -4.22 4.09 5.59
N ALA A 93 -5.28 4.87 5.64
CA ALA A 93 -5.81 5.47 6.86
C ALA A 93 -7.31 5.76 6.69
N ALA A 94 -8.10 5.69 7.77
CA ALA A 94 -9.53 6.03 7.73
C ALA A 94 -9.77 7.45 7.17
N GLY A 95 -8.93 8.42 7.58
CA GLY A 95 -8.98 9.79 7.09
C GLY A 95 -8.70 9.97 5.59
N TYR A 96 -8.17 8.95 4.90
CA TYR A 96 -8.02 9.00 3.45
C TYR A 96 -9.34 8.73 2.72
N ALA A 97 -10.37 8.23 3.42
CA ALA A 97 -11.68 7.89 2.87
C ALA A 97 -11.63 6.96 1.64
N ASN A 98 -10.69 6.01 1.63
CA ASN A 98 -10.49 5.09 0.51
C ASN A 98 -10.23 3.63 0.92
N GLU A 99 -10.49 3.28 2.18
CA GLU A 99 -10.33 1.93 2.72
C GLU A 99 -11.15 0.89 1.94
N GLU A 100 -12.35 1.25 1.49
CA GLU A 100 -13.20 0.38 0.66
C GLU A 100 -12.49 -0.07 -0.62
N GLN A 101 -11.81 0.84 -1.31
CA GLN A 101 -11.14 0.55 -2.57
C GLN A 101 -9.85 -0.26 -2.37
N VAL A 102 -9.12 0.01 -1.28
CA VAL A 102 -7.96 -0.82 -0.87
C VAL A 102 -8.43 -2.25 -0.55
N GLY A 103 -9.46 -2.38 0.28
CA GLY A 103 -10.05 -3.67 0.65
C GLY A 103 -10.56 -4.46 -0.56
N LYS A 104 -11.22 -3.79 -1.49
CA LYS A 104 -11.69 -4.39 -2.75
C LYS A 104 -10.54 -4.95 -3.59
N ALA A 105 -9.44 -4.20 -3.76
CA ALA A 105 -8.26 -4.68 -4.47
C ALA A 105 -7.63 -5.90 -3.79
N ILE A 106 -7.56 -5.90 -2.45
CA ILE A 106 -7.05 -7.05 -1.68
C ILE A 106 -7.92 -8.29 -1.90
N ARG A 107 -9.25 -8.18 -1.72
CA ARG A 107 -10.16 -9.33 -1.87
C ARG A 107 -10.21 -9.86 -3.30
N GLU A 108 -10.18 -8.97 -4.29
CA GLU A 108 -10.19 -9.36 -5.71
C GLU A 108 -8.83 -9.92 -6.18
N SER A 109 -7.75 -9.76 -5.42
CA SER A 109 -6.41 -10.22 -5.81
C SER A 109 -6.26 -11.74 -5.85
N GLY A 110 -7.08 -12.48 -5.09
CA GLY A 110 -6.95 -13.91 -4.89
C GLY A 110 -5.73 -14.33 -4.05
N ILE A 111 -4.95 -13.40 -3.50
CA ILE A 111 -3.83 -13.69 -2.58
C ILE A 111 -4.41 -13.99 -1.19
N PRO A 112 -3.96 -15.07 -0.51
CA PRO A 112 -4.39 -15.36 0.85
C PRO A 112 -4.16 -14.17 1.78
N ARG A 113 -5.14 -13.86 2.63
CA ARG A 113 -5.11 -12.66 3.48
C ARG A 113 -3.90 -12.64 4.41
N GLU A 114 -3.47 -13.80 4.89
CA GLU A 114 -2.31 -14.02 5.74
C GLU A 114 -0.96 -13.74 5.06
N GLU A 115 -0.92 -13.67 3.72
CA GLU A 115 0.28 -13.26 2.97
C GLU A 115 0.38 -11.74 2.82
N LEU A 116 -0.67 -11.00 3.19
CA LEU A 116 -0.75 -9.55 3.08
C LEU A 116 -0.59 -8.92 4.46
N PHE A 117 0.11 -7.80 4.50
CA PHE A 117 0.26 -6.96 5.68
C PHE A 117 -0.50 -5.66 5.45
N VAL A 118 -1.57 -5.43 6.19
CA VAL A 118 -2.43 -4.26 6.03
C VAL A 118 -2.31 -3.35 7.24
N THR A 119 -1.87 -2.13 6.97
CA THR A 119 -1.80 -1.04 7.95
C THR A 119 -2.92 -0.05 7.68
N THR A 120 -3.67 0.32 8.72
CA THR A 120 -4.54 1.51 8.68
C THR A 120 -4.38 2.31 9.97
N LYS A 121 -4.97 3.52 10.01
CA LYS A 121 -4.70 4.50 11.05
C LYS A 121 -5.99 5.09 11.59
N LEU A 122 -6.07 5.17 12.92
CA LEU A 122 -7.08 5.92 13.65
C LEU A 122 -6.94 7.41 13.32
N GLY A 123 -8.04 8.04 12.92
CA GLY A 123 -8.13 9.48 12.69
C GLY A 123 -8.15 10.30 13.99
N PHE A 124 -9.08 11.23 14.09
CA PHE A 124 -9.20 12.10 15.27
C PHE A 124 -10.08 11.50 16.38
N ASP A 125 -10.66 10.31 16.16
CA ASP A 125 -11.65 9.66 17.02
C ASP A 125 -11.02 8.91 18.22
N HIS A 126 -10.09 9.53 18.94
CA HIS A 126 -9.39 8.89 20.06
C HIS A 126 -10.31 8.55 21.24
N THR A 127 -11.52 9.11 21.29
CA THR A 127 -12.54 8.78 22.29
C THR A 127 -13.42 7.59 21.89
N ARG A 128 -13.38 7.15 20.62
CA ARG A 128 -14.22 6.09 20.04
C ARG A 128 -13.37 5.08 19.24
N VAL A 129 -12.24 4.69 19.81
CA VAL A 129 -11.21 3.86 19.13
C VAL A 129 -11.78 2.52 18.66
N ARG A 130 -12.64 1.88 19.46
CA ARG A 130 -13.20 0.57 19.12
C ARG A 130 -14.12 0.68 17.90
N GLU A 131 -15.01 1.65 17.92
CA GLU A 131 -15.95 1.92 16.84
C GLU A 131 -15.20 2.29 15.55
N ALA A 132 -14.21 3.19 15.64
CA ALA A 132 -13.40 3.57 14.48
C ALA A 132 -12.59 2.39 13.91
N PHE A 133 -12.12 1.48 14.76
CA PHE A 133 -11.43 0.26 14.31
C PHE A 133 -12.40 -0.71 13.61
N GLU A 134 -13.60 -0.90 14.14
CA GLU A 134 -14.65 -1.72 13.54
C GLU A 134 -15.13 -1.14 12.19
N GLU A 135 -15.26 0.18 12.10
CA GLU A 135 -15.54 0.88 10.85
C GLU A 135 -14.44 0.63 9.81
N SER A 136 -13.15 0.74 10.17
CA SER A 136 -12.05 0.41 9.27
C SER A 136 -12.08 -1.06 8.82
N LEU A 137 -12.36 -2.02 9.71
CA LEU A 137 -12.52 -3.44 9.33
C LEU A 137 -13.66 -3.62 8.33
N GLN A 138 -14.80 -2.97 8.56
CA GLN A 138 -15.95 -3.02 7.67
C GLN A 138 -15.64 -2.43 6.29
N GLN A 139 -15.01 -1.25 6.24
CA GLN A 139 -14.65 -0.60 4.99
C GLN A 139 -13.62 -1.43 4.21
N LEU A 140 -12.55 -1.87 4.88
CA LEU A 140 -11.57 -2.76 4.28
C LEU A 140 -12.16 -4.14 3.93
N GLY A 141 -13.29 -4.51 4.51
CA GLY A 141 -13.91 -5.83 4.42
C GLY A 141 -12.94 -6.95 4.83
N LEU A 142 -12.30 -6.79 5.98
CA LEU A 142 -11.30 -7.70 6.55
C LEU A 142 -11.72 -8.12 7.97
N ASP A 143 -11.29 -9.30 8.39
CA ASP A 143 -11.53 -9.79 9.75
C ASP A 143 -10.50 -9.28 10.77
N TYR A 144 -9.33 -8.83 10.29
CA TYR A 144 -8.26 -8.27 11.12
C TYR A 144 -7.37 -7.27 10.35
N ILE A 145 -6.69 -6.41 11.12
CA ILE A 145 -5.69 -5.44 10.66
C ILE A 145 -4.33 -5.84 11.27
N ASP A 146 -3.27 -5.86 10.46
CA ASP A 146 -1.93 -6.30 10.91
C ASP A 146 -1.25 -5.25 11.79
N LEU A 147 -1.49 -3.97 11.49
CA LEU A 147 -0.97 -2.84 12.24
C LEU A 147 -1.97 -1.69 12.25
N TYR A 148 -2.39 -1.27 13.45
CA TYR A 148 -3.26 -0.12 13.63
C TYR A 148 -2.51 1.00 14.34
N LEU A 149 -2.41 2.16 13.70
CA LEU A 149 -1.62 3.29 14.19
C LEU A 149 -2.50 4.46 14.62
N VAL A 150 -2.02 5.24 15.57
CA VAL A 150 -2.54 6.59 15.83
C VAL A 150 -1.99 7.51 14.73
N HIS A 151 -2.85 8.09 13.90
CA HIS A 151 -2.40 8.90 12.76
C HIS A 151 -1.76 10.22 13.22
N TRP A 152 -2.33 10.84 14.26
CA TRP A 152 -1.84 12.09 14.85
C TRP A 152 -1.95 12.03 16.37
N PRO A 153 -1.02 12.65 17.13
CA PRO A 153 -1.13 12.74 18.59
C PRO A 153 -2.17 13.80 19.03
N HIS A 154 -3.18 14.06 18.21
CA HIS A 154 -4.24 15.04 18.45
C HIS A 154 -5.60 14.41 18.20
N THR A 155 -6.58 14.77 19.02
CA THR A 155 -7.97 14.35 18.91
C THR A 155 -8.90 15.55 18.89
N ILE A 156 -10.12 15.37 18.39
CA ILE A 156 -11.16 16.38 18.43
C ILE A 156 -12.19 15.95 19.48
N VAL A 157 -12.32 16.74 20.55
CA VAL A 157 -13.33 16.54 21.60
C VAL A 157 -14.20 17.79 21.61
N ASP A 158 -15.52 17.63 21.49
CA ASP A 158 -16.50 18.73 21.46
C ASP A 158 -16.18 19.83 20.42
N GLY A 159 -15.59 19.43 19.29
CA GLY A 159 -15.18 20.34 18.21
C GLY A 159 -13.88 21.10 18.48
N MET A 160 -13.20 20.85 19.60
CA MET A 160 -11.90 21.43 19.93
C MET A 160 -10.77 20.41 19.73
N SER A 161 -9.69 20.86 19.07
CA SER A 161 -8.47 20.07 18.94
C SER A 161 -7.73 20.04 20.27
N THR A 162 -7.41 18.85 20.76
CA THR A 162 -6.62 18.63 21.97
C THR A 162 -5.49 17.66 21.67
N SER A 163 -4.29 17.93 22.17
CA SER A 163 -3.21 16.94 22.18
C SER A 163 -3.52 15.89 23.25
N VAL A 164 -3.35 14.62 22.91
CA VAL A 164 -3.35 13.53 23.90
C VAL A 164 -2.02 13.43 24.63
#